data_AF-A0A959PJ90-F1
#
_entry.id   AF-A0A959PJ90-F1
#
_cell.length_a   1.000
_cell.length_b   1.000
_cell.length_c   1.000
_cell.angle_alpha   90.00
_cell.angle_beta   90.00
_cell.angle_gamma   90.00
#
_symmetry.space_group_name_H-M   'P 1'
#
loop_
_entity.id
_entity.type
_entity.pdbx_description
1 polymer ?
#
loop_
_entity_poly.entity_id
_entity_poly.type
_entity_poly.pdbx_seq_one_letter_code
_entity_poly.pdbx_strand_id
1 'polypeptide(L)'
;MAKLPNRFEKGLDCVTATYSIKENGKIKVENRGRLLKDLSRFKDITGTAWVPNPEFPGRLKVRFFWPFSGDYYIMALDEHYSYALVGSPSRKFLWVLSKIKELDTETYDKLLQVAKSNGFNIDAVERINQECE
;
A
#
# COMPACT_ATOMS: atom_id res chain seq x y z
N MET A 1 -2.04 -8.81 4.95
CA MET A 1 -1.96 -7.36 4.56
C MET A 1 -3.08 -6.58 5.23
N ALA A 2 -2.93 -5.26 5.40
CA ALA A 2 -3.96 -4.40 6.00
C ALA A 2 -3.89 -2.97 5.48
N LYS A 3 -4.97 -2.19 5.66
CA LYS A 3 -5.03 -0.78 5.26
C LYS A 3 -5.96 0.04 6.14
N LEU A 4 -5.80 1.36 6.08
CA LEU A 4 -6.92 2.24 6.45
C LEU A 4 -7.99 2.24 5.35
N PRO A 5 -9.29 2.29 5.72
CA PRO A 5 -10.39 2.32 4.78
C PRO A 5 -10.23 3.48 3.80
N ASN A 6 -10.34 3.18 2.52
CA ASN A 6 -10.27 4.18 1.47
C ASN A 6 -11.30 3.91 0.36
N ARG A 7 -11.69 4.95 -0.36
CA ARG A 7 -12.76 4.85 -1.35
C ARG A 7 -12.37 4.06 -2.60
N PHE A 8 -11.09 4.06 -2.98
CA PHE A 8 -10.65 3.49 -4.26
C PHE A 8 -10.51 1.97 -4.23
N GLU A 9 -10.24 1.39 -3.06
CA GLU A 9 -10.18 -0.06 -2.85
C GLU A 9 -11.40 -0.63 -2.09
N LYS A 10 -12.47 0.16 -1.90
CA LYS A 10 -13.68 -0.32 -1.22
C LYS A 10 -14.29 -1.50 -1.99
N GLY A 11 -14.61 -2.58 -1.27
CA GLY A 11 -15.23 -3.77 -1.84
C GLY A 11 -14.26 -4.68 -2.61
N LEU A 12 -12.96 -4.58 -2.33
CA LEU A 12 -11.93 -5.45 -2.91
C LEU A 12 -11.27 -6.32 -1.85
N ASP A 13 -11.01 -7.58 -2.20
CA ASP A 13 -10.09 -8.48 -1.51
C ASP A 13 -8.93 -8.89 -2.46
N CYS A 14 -8.02 -9.74 -1.97
CA CYS A 14 -6.86 -10.24 -2.73
C CYS A 14 -6.03 -9.11 -3.35
N VAL A 15 -5.96 -7.97 -2.66
CA VAL A 15 -5.35 -6.76 -3.23
C VAL A 15 -3.85 -6.94 -3.28
N THR A 16 -3.27 -6.70 -4.46
CA THR A 16 -1.83 -6.70 -4.71
C THR A 16 -1.40 -5.39 -5.34
N ALA A 17 -0.12 -5.06 -5.16
CA ALA A 17 0.57 -3.97 -5.82
C ALA A 17 1.90 -4.49 -6.37
N THR A 18 2.07 -4.40 -7.68
CA THR A 18 3.28 -4.81 -8.39
C THR A 18 4.04 -3.58 -8.86
N TYR A 19 5.34 -3.54 -8.59
CA TYR A 19 6.20 -2.41 -8.90
C TYR A 19 7.26 -2.83 -9.92
N SER A 20 7.49 -1.99 -10.93
CA SER A 20 8.57 -2.17 -11.89
C SER A 20 9.22 -0.84 -12.27
N ILE A 21 10.51 -0.85 -12.58
CA ILE A 21 11.23 0.35 -13.04
C ILE A 21 10.91 0.59 -14.52
N LYS A 22 10.62 1.84 -14.88
CA LYS A 22 10.43 2.29 -16.26
C LYS A 22 11.76 2.81 -16.82
N GLU A 23 11.87 2.86 -18.15
CA GLU A 23 13.04 3.39 -18.86
C GLU A 23 13.44 4.81 -18.40
N ASN A 24 12.47 5.63 -18.02
CA ASN A 24 12.70 7.00 -17.54
C ASN A 24 13.01 7.10 -16.03
N GLY A 25 13.35 5.99 -15.37
CA GLY A 25 13.69 5.91 -13.95
C GLY A 25 12.51 6.06 -12.99
N LYS A 26 11.28 6.30 -13.48
CA LYS A 26 10.08 6.28 -12.65
C LYS A 26 9.63 4.84 -12.38
N ILE A 27 8.74 4.68 -11.42
CA ILE A 27 8.22 3.37 -11.03
C ILE A 27 6.82 3.20 -11.64
N LYS A 28 6.57 2.11 -12.35
CA LYS A 28 5.23 1.67 -12.72
C LYS A 28 4.61 0.97 -11.50
N VAL A 29 3.38 1.33 -11.16
CA VAL A 29 2.62 0.73 -10.05
C VAL A 29 1.38 0.08 -10.63
N GLU A 30 1.22 -1.22 -10.44
CA GLU A 30 0.08 -2.00 -10.95
C GLU A 30 -0.67 -2.57 -9.76
N ASN A 31 -1.84 -2.02 -9.47
CA ASN A 31 -2.71 -2.51 -8.40
C ASN A 31 -3.80 -3.40 -8.99
N ARG A 32 -4.04 -4.54 -8.36
CA ARG A 32 -5.11 -5.47 -8.71
C ARG A 32 -5.87 -5.89 -7.46
N GLY A 33 -7.17 -6.10 -7.57
CA GLY A 33 -7.99 -6.67 -6.50
C GLY A 33 -9.23 -7.38 -7.04
N ARG A 34 -9.70 -8.40 -6.34
CA ARG A 34 -10.91 -9.15 -6.70
C ARG A 34 -12.14 -8.45 -6.12
N LEU A 35 -13.24 -8.44 -6.88
CA LEU A 35 -14.48 -7.78 -6.46
C LEU A 35 -15.26 -8.67 -5.49
N LEU A 36 -15.57 -8.18 -4.28
CA LEU A 36 -16.39 -8.94 -3.32
C LEU A 36 -17.81 -9.22 -3.83
N LYS A 37 -18.34 -8.36 -4.70
CA LYS A 37 -19.68 -8.51 -5.29
C LYS A 37 -19.74 -9.52 -6.44
N ASP A 38 -18.58 -9.91 -6.98
CA ASP A 38 -18.45 -10.83 -8.11
C ASP A 38 -17.04 -11.41 -8.11
N LEU A 39 -16.88 -12.56 -7.44
CA LEU A 39 -15.58 -13.18 -7.20
C LEU A 39 -14.89 -13.66 -8.49
N SER A 40 -15.60 -13.71 -9.63
CA SER A 40 -15.00 -14.03 -10.93
C SER A 40 -14.24 -12.86 -11.56
N ARG A 41 -14.40 -11.64 -11.01
CA ARG A 41 -13.90 -10.41 -11.61
C ARG A 41 -12.81 -9.74 -10.79
N PHE A 42 -11.82 -9.24 -11.50
CA PHE A 42 -10.77 -8.39 -10.98
C PHE A 42 -10.94 -6.95 -11.45
N LYS A 43 -10.44 -6.02 -10.62
CA LYS A 43 -10.26 -4.61 -10.95
C LYS A 43 -8.77 -4.31 -10.90
N ASP A 44 -8.26 -3.78 -12.00
CA ASP A 44 -6.86 -3.39 -12.15
C ASP A 44 -6.74 -1.87 -12.35
N ILE A 45 -5.65 -1.27 -11.89
CA ILE A 45 -5.29 0.11 -12.17
C ILE A 45 -3.78 0.29 -12.22
N THR A 46 -3.31 1.01 -13.24
CA THR A 46 -1.89 1.29 -13.44
C THR A 46 -1.59 2.76 -13.16
N GLY A 47 -0.54 3.00 -12.39
CA GLY A 47 -0.05 4.32 -12.02
C GLY A 47 1.44 4.47 -12.27
N THR A 48 1.93 5.68 -11.99
CA THR A 48 3.36 5.99 -11.99
C THR A 48 3.73 6.64 -10.66
N ALA A 49 4.81 6.16 -10.05
CA ALA A 49 5.41 6.75 -8.86
C ALA A 49 6.79 7.33 -9.16
N TRP A 50 7.20 8.34 -8.39
CA TRP A 50 8.51 8.96 -8.50
C TRP A 50 8.94 9.57 -7.16
N VAL A 51 10.25 9.72 -6.97
CA VAL A 51 10.85 10.43 -5.85
C VAL A 51 10.93 11.92 -6.21
N PRO A 52 10.23 12.84 -5.51
CA PRO A 52 10.28 14.26 -5.79
C PRO A 52 11.51 14.96 -5.19
N ASN A 53 12.06 14.43 -4.08
CA ASN A 53 13.31 14.90 -3.48
C ASN A 53 14.23 13.70 -3.20
N PRO A 54 15.39 13.58 -3.90
CA PRO A 54 16.37 12.51 -3.71
C PRO A 54 16.94 12.39 -2.30
N GLU A 55 16.92 13.46 -1.49
CA GLU A 55 17.36 13.43 -0.08
C GLU A 55 16.44 12.57 0.80
N PHE A 56 15.21 12.31 0.35
CA PHE A 56 14.21 11.49 1.05
C PHE A 56 13.70 10.37 0.14
N PRO A 57 14.51 9.34 -0.17
CA PRO A 57 14.16 8.33 -1.16
C PRO A 57 12.91 7.50 -0.81
N GLY A 58 12.57 7.40 0.48
CA GLY A 58 11.34 6.75 0.96
C GLY A 58 10.07 7.59 0.84
N ARG A 59 10.13 8.84 0.36
CA ARG A 59 8.98 9.73 0.18
C ARG A 59 8.68 9.88 -1.29
N LEU A 60 7.63 9.20 -1.77
CA LEU A 60 7.25 9.20 -3.17
C LEU A 60 5.96 9.99 -3.39
N LYS A 61 5.77 10.41 -4.65
CA LYS A 61 4.46 10.73 -5.20
C LYS A 61 4.00 9.58 -6.09
N VAL A 62 2.71 9.26 -6.02
CA VAL A 62 2.06 8.26 -6.87
C VAL A 62 0.90 8.90 -7.62
N ARG A 63 0.77 8.62 -8.91
CA ARG A 63 -0.34 9.10 -9.75
C ARG A 63 -0.96 7.95 -10.53
N PHE A 64 -2.24 7.69 -10.28
CA PHE A 64 -3.06 6.75 -11.05
C PHE A 64 -3.93 7.44 -12.11
N PHE A 65 -4.30 8.70 -11.88
CA PHE A 65 -5.16 9.48 -12.79
C PHE A 65 -4.70 10.94 -12.81
N TRP A 66 -4.59 11.53 -14.00
CA TRP A 66 -4.23 12.93 -14.15
C TRP A 66 -5.45 13.83 -13.85
N PRO A 67 -5.29 15.01 -13.20
CA PRO A 67 -4.03 15.66 -12.81
C PRO A 67 -3.56 15.38 -11.36
N PHE A 68 -4.21 14.48 -10.61
CA PHE A 68 -3.96 14.32 -9.17
C PHE A 68 -2.82 13.34 -8.83
N SER A 69 -2.05 13.63 -7.79
CA SER A 69 -1.07 12.70 -7.22
C SER A 69 -1.23 12.61 -5.71
N GLY A 70 -0.91 11.45 -5.14
CA GLY A 70 -0.93 11.19 -3.70
C GLY A 70 0.48 10.99 -3.14
N ASP A 71 0.63 11.21 -1.84
CA ASP A 71 1.85 10.89 -1.09
C ASP A 71 1.91 9.40 -0.75
N TYR A 72 3.09 8.80 -0.92
CA TYR A 72 3.38 7.40 -0.64
C TYR A 72 4.70 7.32 0.12
N TYR A 73 4.63 7.29 1.46
CA TYR A 73 5.81 7.41 2.32
C TYR A 73 6.06 6.07 3.01
N ILE A 74 7.23 5.50 2.77
CA ILE A 74 7.69 4.28 3.43
C ILE A 74 8.13 4.67 4.85
N MET A 75 7.43 4.16 5.85
CA MET A 75 7.64 4.48 7.28
C MET A 75 8.37 3.37 8.04
N ALA A 76 8.24 2.12 7.57
CA ALA A 76 9.03 0.99 8.04
C ALA A 76 9.25 0.02 6.88
N LEU A 77 10.41 -0.64 6.86
CA LEU A 77 10.81 -1.57 5.82
C LEU A 77 11.71 -2.64 6.44
N ASP A 78 11.41 -3.90 6.13
CA ASP A 78 12.23 -5.04 6.51
C ASP A 78 13.60 -5.03 5.80
N GLU A 79 14.64 -5.55 6.44
CA GLU A 79 16.00 -5.63 5.86
C GLU A 79 16.03 -6.43 4.56
N HIS A 80 15.22 -7.49 4.45
CA HIS A 80 15.08 -8.32 3.26
C HIS A 80 13.91 -7.89 2.36
N TYR A 81 13.32 -6.72 2.63
CA TYR A 81 12.19 -6.17 1.89
C TYR A 81 10.98 -7.12 1.88
N SER A 82 10.78 -7.90 2.95
CA SER A 82 9.69 -8.86 3.05
C SER A 82 8.34 -8.21 3.38
N TYR A 83 8.37 -7.11 4.11
CA TYR A 83 7.21 -6.29 4.46
C TYR A 83 7.56 -4.80 4.46
N ALA A 84 6.52 -3.97 4.38
CA ALA A 84 6.65 -2.51 4.51
C ALA A 84 5.40 -1.90 5.15
N LEU A 85 5.60 -0.82 5.89
CA LEU A 85 4.55 0.09 6.31
C LEU A 85 4.60 1.35 5.46
N VAL A 86 3.50 1.68 4.81
CA VAL A 86 3.38 2.85 3.94
C VAL A 86 2.26 3.74 4.44
N GLY A 87 2.49 5.05 4.47
CA GLY A 87 1.50 6.03 4.88
C GLY A 87 1.52 7.31 4.06
N SER A 88 0.71 8.28 4.49
CA SER A 88 0.69 9.64 3.95
C SER A 88 0.74 10.67 5.08
N PRO A 89 1.26 11.90 4.84
CA PRO A 89 1.28 12.98 5.83
C PRO A 89 -0.11 13.33 6.39
N SER A 90 -1.15 13.15 5.57
CA SER A 90 -2.54 13.42 5.96
C SER A 90 -3.07 12.47 7.03
N ARG A 91 -2.38 11.34 7.27
CA ARG A 91 -2.79 10.22 8.14
C ARG A 91 -4.08 9.52 7.72
N LYS A 92 -4.62 9.85 6.55
CA LYS A 92 -5.85 9.26 5.99
C LYS A 92 -5.62 8.00 5.18
N PHE A 93 -4.35 7.71 4.84
CA PHE A 93 -3.97 6.56 4.02
C PHE A 93 -2.80 5.84 4.65
N LEU A 94 -2.96 4.54 4.88
CA LEU A 94 -2.01 3.64 5.52
C LEU A 94 -2.16 2.26 4.89
N TRP A 95 -1.05 1.57 4.67
CA TRP A 95 -1.00 0.18 4.20
C TRP A 95 0.11 -0.60 4.90
N VAL A 96 -0.22 -1.82 5.30
CA VAL A 96 0.73 -2.87 5.69
C VAL A 96 0.86 -3.84 4.51
N LEU A 97 2.02 -3.80 3.86
CA LEU A 97 2.36 -4.59 2.67
C LEU A 97 3.26 -5.75 3.05
N SER A 98 3.11 -6.88 2.35
CA SER A 98 3.89 -8.09 2.57
C SER A 98 4.06 -8.87 1.26
N LYS A 99 5.22 -9.49 1.07
CA LYS A 99 5.47 -10.43 -0.04
C LYS A 99 4.75 -11.77 0.15
N ILE A 100 4.39 -12.11 1.38
CA ILE A 100 3.61 -13.31 1.73
C ILE A 100 2.18 -12.92 2.14
N LYS A 101 1.24 -13.86 2.03
CA LYS A 101 -0.20 -13.62 2.25
C LYS A 101 -0.51 -13.11 3.66
N GLU A 102 0.17 -13.64 4.67
CA GLU A 102 -0.03 -13.31 6.08
C GLU A 102 1.31 -13.05 6.77
N LEU A 103 1.32 -12.02 7.63
CA LEU A 103 2.44 -11.72 8.52
C LEU A 103 2.17 -12.37 9.87
N ASP A 104 3.22 -12.77 10.57
CA ASP A 104 3.09 -13.14 11.97
C ASP A 104 2.56 -11.97 12.83
N THR A 105 1.93 -12.31 13.95
CA THR A 105 1.24 -11.33 14.80
C THR A 105 2.21 -10.30 15.38
N GLU A 106 3.43 -10.73 15.77
CA GLU A 106 4.42 -9.85 16.37
C GLU A 106 4.87 -8.76 15.38
N THR A 107 5.21 -9.15 14.15
CA THR A 107 5.58 -8.23 13.08
C THR A 107 4.43 -7.28 12.76
N TYR A 108 3.21 -7.81 12.62
CA TYR A 108 2.04 -6.99 12.33
C TYR A 108 1.80 -5.92 13.42
N ASP A 109 1.84 -6.31 14.69
CA ASP A 109 1.61 -5.41 15.82
C ASP A 109 2.72 -4.36 15.92
N LYS A 110 3.98 -4.73 15.69
CA LYS A 110 5.10 -3.77 15.61
C LYS A 110 4.84 -2.69 14.56
N LEU A 111 4.39 -3.07 13.35
CA LEU A 111 4.07 -2.11 12.30
C LEU A 111 2.90 -1.20 12.69
N LEU A 112 1.87 -1.73 13.36
CA LEU A 112 0.78 -0.89 13.88
C LEU A 112 1.25 0.07 14.97
N GLN A 113 2.17 -0.32 15.85
CA GLN A 113 2.73 0.61 16.84
C GLN A 113 3.55 1.73 16.17
N VAL A 114 4.30 1.44 15.11
CA VAL A 114 4.96 2.48 14.30
C VAL A 114 3.91 3.44 13.71
N ALA A 115 2.83 2.91 13.13
CA ALA A 115 1.74 3.73 12.59
C ALA A 115 1.09 4.60 13.68
N LYS A 116 0.77 4.02 14.85
CA LYS A 116 0.20 4.74 15.99
C LYS A 116 1.11 5.86 16.47
N SER A 117 2.41 5.60 16.57
CA SER A 117 3.42 6.59 16.98
C SER A 117 3.54 7.75 15.98
N ASN A 118 3.22 7.51 14.71
CA ASN A 118 3.12 8.55 13.67
C ASN A 118 1.72 9.22 13.61
N GLY A 119 0.82 8.89 14.54
CA GLY A 119 -0.49 9.52 14.70
C GLY A 119 -1.56 9.01 13.74
N PHE A 120 -1.45 7.77 13.25
CA PHE A 120 -2.52 7.10 12.52
C PHE A 120 -3.53 6.48 13.50
N ASN A 121 -4.82 6.48 13.13
CA ASN A 121 -5.86 5.80 13.89
C ASN A 121 -5.83 4.29 13.58
N ILE A 122 -5.07 3.51 14.35
CA ILE A 122 -4.91 2.08 14.09
C ILE A 122 -6.18 1.26 14.36
N ASP A 123 -7.11 1.77 15.17
CA ASP A 123 -8.37 1.08 15.50
C ASP A 123 -9.30 0.99 14.28
N ALA A 124 -9.08 1.82 13.26
CA ALA A 124 -9.79 1.79 11.99
C ALA A 124 -9.13 0.90 10.94
N VAL A 125 -7.99 0.26 11.22
CA VAL A 125 -7.27 -0.56 10.23
C VAL A 125 -8.04 -1.84 9.92
N GLU A 126 -8.26 -2.09 8.64
CA GLU A 126 -8.93 -3.28 8.12
C GLU A 126 -7.89 -4.27 7.61
N ARG A 127 -7.98 -5.54 8.05
CA ARG A 127 -7.25 -6.64 7.42
C ARG A 127 -7.92 -7.00 6.10
N ILE A 128 -7.11 -7.25 5.09
CA ILE A 128 -7.58 -7.63 3.74
C ILE A 128 -7.47 -9.15 3.63
N ASN A 129 -8.54 -9.83 3.20
CA ASN A 129 -8.48 -11.26 2.89
C ASN A 129 -7.52 -11.52 1.71
N GLN A 130 -6.64 -12.50 1.88
CA GLN A 130 -5.62 -12.92 0.90
C GLN A 130 -5.69 -14.43 0.60
N GLU A 131 -6.68 -15.14 1.16
CA GLU A 131 -7.01 -16.52 0.84
C GLU A 131 -7.85 -16.57 -0.42
N CYS A 132 -7.18 -16.35 -1.55
CA CYS A 132 -7.79 -16.32 -2.86
C CYS A 132 -7.15 -17.42 -3.70
N GLU A 133 -8.00 -18.28 -4.27
CA GLU A 133 -7.67 -19.30 -5.26
C GLU A 133 -7.57 -18.69 -6.66
#